data_AF-A0A2E3FFJ4-F1
#
_entry.id   AF-A0A2E3FFJ4-F1
#
_cell.length_a   1.000
_cell.length_b   1.000
_cell.length_c   1.000
_cell.angle_alpha   90.00
_cell.angle_beta   90.00
_cell.angle_gamma   90.00
#
_symmetry.space_group_name_H-M   'P 1'
#
loop_
_entity.id
_entity.type
_entity.pdbx_description
1 polymer ?
#
loop_
_entity_poly.entity_id
_entity_poly.type
_entity_poly.pdbx_seq_one_letter_code
_entity_poly.pdbx_strand_id
1 'polypeptide(L)'
;MSVINRLVNVITIFGSGREQCAAAAEAAERWTAAFADNPELAADLIRIGELLTVQPVHMEDGVPTPLPQDPSQLAYQAGRRDMALALLSLGQMTISELNQLMESLNE
;
A
#
# COMPACT_ATOMS: atom_id res chain seq x y z
N MET A 1 3.83 -11.68 1.54
CA MET A 1 2.42 -11.25 1.45
C MET A 1 1.67 -12.22 0.54
N SER A 2 0.74 -13.00 1.10
CA SER A 2 0.03 -14.09 0.39
C SER A 2 -0.94 -13.57 -0.68
N VAL A 3 -1.16 -14.34 -1.75
CA VAL A 3 -2.21 -14.13 -2.79
C VAL A 3 -3.59 -13.84 -2.17
N ILE A 4 -3.84 -14.39 -0.98
CA ILE A 4 -5.07 -14.17 -0.20
C ILE A 4 -5.26 -12.69 0.17
N ASN A 5 -4.20 -11.97 0.58
CA ASN A 5 -4.33 -10.54 0.93
C ASN A 5 -4.66 -9.67 -0.29
N ARG A 6 -4.19 -10.04 -1.48
CA ARG A 6 -4.47 -9.31 -2.72
C ARG A 6 -5.95 -9.44 -3.11
N LEU A 7 -6.48 -10.66 -3.05
CA LEU A 7 -7.88 -10.93 -3.33
C LEU A 7 -8.82 -10.22 -2.35
N VAL A 8 -8.46 -10.19 -1.05
CA VAL A 8 -9.25 -9.48 -0.03
C VAL A 8 -9.31 -7.98 -0.34
N ASN A 9 -8.19 -7.34 -0.69
CA ASN A 9 -8.18 -5.91 -1.04
C ASN A 9 -9.02 -5.59 -2.27
N VAL A 10 -8.92 -6.43 -3.32
CA VAL A 10 -9.71 -6.26 -4.54
C VAL A 10 -11.21 -6.44 -4.25
N ILE A 11 -11.59 -7.43 -3.45
CA ILE A 11 -12.99 -7.66 -3.05
C ILE A 11 -13.53 -6.53 -2.18
N THR A 12 -12.73 -5.97 -1.26
CA THR A 12 -13.14 -4.84 -0.42
C THR A 12 -13.42 -3.58 -1.23
N ILE A 13 -12.64 -3.34 -2.30
CA ILE A 13 -12.74 -2.10 -3.09
C ILE A 13 -13.81 -2.20 -4.16
N PHE A 14 -13.84 -3.31 -4.89
CA PHE A 14 -14.73 -3.45 -6.03
C PHE A 14 -16.02 -4.18 -5.67
N GLY A 15 -15.98 -5.09 -4.67
CA GLY A 15 -17.07 -6.02 -4.37
C GLY A 15 -16.89 -7.37 -5.06
N SER A 16 -17.78 -8.32 -4.78
CA SER A 16 -17.69 -9.71 -5.25
C SER A 16 -18.65 -10.10 -6.38
N GLY A 17 -19.38 -9.13 -6.94
CA GLY A 17 -20.31 -9.38 -8.05
C GLY A 17 -19.61 -9.41 -9.42
N ARG A 18 -20.32 -9.90 -10.43
CA ARG A 18 -19.74 -10.15 -11.76
C ARG A 18 -19.30 -8.87 -12.49
N GLU A 19 -20.07 -7.81 -12.35
CA GLU A 19 -19.75 -6.47 -12.88
C GLU A 19 -18.57 -5.84 -12.13
N GLN A 20 -18.52 -6.06 -10.82
CA GLN A 20 -17.45 -5.61 -9.94
C GLN A 20 -16.11 -6.29 -10.27
N CYS A 21 -16.14 -7.59 -10.58
CA CYS A 21 -14.97 -8.32 -11.05
C CYS A 21 -14.44 -7.80 -12.40
N ALA A 22 -15.32 -7.39 -13.32
CA ALA A 22 -14.91 -6.82 -14.60
C ALA A 22 -14.22 -5.45 -14.40
N ALA A 23 -14.80 -4.59 -13.56
CA ALA A 23 -14.19 -3.31 -13.19
C ALA A 23 -12.83 -3.48 -12.48
N ALA A 24 -12.71 -4.48 -11.60
CA ALA A 24 -11.45 -4.81 -10.94
C ALA A 24 -10.37 -5.28 -11.92
N ALA A 25 -10.76 -6.12 -12.91
CA ALA A 25 -9.84 -6.60 -13.93
C ALA A 25 -9.34 -5.46 -14.83
N GLU A 26 -10.25 -4.58 -15.26
CA GLU A 26 -9.89 -3.40 -16.06
C GLU A 26 -8.95 -2.46 -15.27
N ALA A 27 -9.23 -2.23 -13.98
CA ALA A 27 -8.36 -1.44 -13.12
C ALA A 27 -6.98 -2.11 -12.97
N ALA A 28 -6.92 -3.42 -12.75
CA ALA A 28 -5.67 -4.16 -12.64
C ALA A 28 -4.84 -4.09 -13.92
N GLU A 29 -5.46 -4.20 -15.09
CA GLU A 29 -4.78 -4.07 -16.39
C GLU A 29 -4.15 -2.68 -16.56
N ARG A 30 -4.93 -1.61 -16.30
CA ARG A 30 -4.44 -0.23 -16.41
C ARG A 30 -3.27 0.04 -15.46
N TRP A 31 -3.37 -0.41 -14.21
CA TRP A 31 -2.30 -0.22 -13.25
C TRP A 31 -1.08 -1.06 -13.61
N THR A 32 -1.25 -2.32 -14.03
CA THR A 32 -0.13 -3.14 -14.52
C THR A 32 0.63 -2.44 -15.66
N ALA A 33 -0.09 -1.87 -16.63
CA ALA A 33 0.53 -1.09 -17.71
C ALA A 33 1.24 0.16 -17.19
N ALA A 34 0.65 0.89 -16.25
CA ALA A 34 1.27 2.08 -15.66
C ALA A 34 2.57 1.77 -14.89
N PHE A 35 2.64 0.63 -14.19
CA PHE A 35 3.86 0.18 -13.52
C PHE A 35 4.93 -0.31 -14.51
N ALA A 36 4.53 -0.87 -15.66
CA ALA A 36 5.46 -1.23 -16.72
C ALA A 36 6.06 0.00 -17.41
N ASP A 37 5.26 1.03 -17.66
CA ASP A 37 5.69 2.29 -18.28
C ASP A 37 6.49 3.17 -17.32
N ASN A 38 6.19 3.12 -16.01
CA ASN A 38 6.90 3.87 -14.98
C ASN A 38 7.27 2.98 -13.78
N PRO A 39 8.47 2.37 -13.80
CA PRO A 39 8.95 1.51 -12.71
C PRO A 39 9.08 2.22 -11.35
N GLU A 40 9.27 3.55 -11.33
CA GLU A 40 9.42 4.32 -10.08
C GLU A 40 8.08 4.57 -9.37
N LEU A 41 6.95 4.34 -10.04
CA LEU A 41 5.61 4.52 -9.50
C LEU A 41 5.38 3.71 -8.21
N ALA A 42 6.03 2.55 -8.11
CA ALA A 42 6.04 1.74 -6.90
C ALA A 42 6.66 2.47 -5.71
N ALA A 43 7.84 3.05 -5.90
CA ALA A 43 8.56 3.80 -4.88
C ALA A 43 7.76 5.05 -4.47
N ASP A 44 7.16 5.73 -5.45
CA ASP A 44 6.29 6.88 -5.23
C ASP A 44 5.10 6.53 -4.34
N LEU A 45 4.41 5.43 -4.62
CA LEU A 45 3.26 4.97 -3.83
C LEU A 45 3.67 4.56 -2.41
N ILE A 46 4.84 3.92 -2.24
CA ILE A 46 5.39 3.59 -0.92
C ILE A 46 5.66 4.88 -0.12
N ARG A 47 6.24 5.89 -0.77
CA ARG A 47 6.60 7.18 -0.15
C ARG A 47 5.35 7.99 0.22
N ILE A 48 4.44 8.18 -0.72
CA ILE A 48 3.19 8.95 -0.54
C ILE A 48 2.28 8.24 0.47
N GLY A 49 2.23 6.90 0.40
CA GLY A 49 1.50 6.06 1.33
C GLY A 49 2.10 6.04 2.74
N GLU A 50 3.35 6.50 2.92
CA GLU A 50 4.10 6.38 4.18
C GLU A 50 4.09 4.93 4.71
N LEU A 51 4.18 3.95 3.79
CA LEU A 51 4.04 2.52 4.13
C LEU A 51 5.18 2.01 5.00
N LEU A 52 6.36 2.63 4.89
CA LEU A 52 7.56 2.28 5.66
C LEU A 52 7.88 3.29 6.77
N THR A 53 7.01 4.28 7.00
CA THR A 53 7.23 5.30 8.02
C THR A 53 6.93 4.76 9.40
N VAL A 54 7.92 4.79 10.28
CA VAL A 54 7.77 4.38 11.68
C VAL A 54 6.91 5.39 12.44
N GLN A 55 5.99 4.90 13.27
CA GLN A 55 5.15 5.75 14.09
C GLN A 55 6.01 6.44 15.17
N PRO A 56 5.88 7.77 15.38
CA PRO A 56 6.67 8.47 16.36
C PRO A 56 6.32 7.99 17.78
N VAL A 57 7.36 7.66 18.54
CA VAL A 57 7.26 7.24 19.95
C VAL A 57 8.01 8.23 20.83
N HIS A 58 7.58 8.35 22.08
CA HIS A 58 8.36 8.99 23.14
C HIS A 58 8.77 7.91 24.15
N MET A 59 9.87 8.17 24.85
CA MET A 59 10.36 7.26 25.89
C MET A 59 9.76 7.68 27.23
N GLU A 60 8.92 6.82 27.82
CA GLU A 60 8.36 6.98 29.15
C GLU A 60 8.94 5.86 30.04
N ASP A 61 9.76 6.23 31.02
CA ASP A 61 10.50 5.28 31.89
C ASP A 61 11.29 4.20 31.13
N GLY A 62 11.82 4.53 29.95
CA GLY A 62 12.58 3.60 29.11
C GLY A 62 11.71 2.68 28.24
N VAL A 63 10.39 2.83 28.29
CA VAL A 63 9.43 2.13 27.42
C VAL A 63 9.00 3.05 26.27
N PRO A 64 9.02 2.59 25.01
CA PRO A 64 8.51 3.37 23.89
C PRO A 64 6.97 3.42 23.94
N THR A 65 6.44 4.62 24.19
CA THR A 65 5.00 4.90 24.16
C THR A 65 4.65 5.69 22.90
N PRO A 66 3.62 5.31 22.13
CA PRO A 66 3.18 6.07 20.97
C PRO A 66 2.85 7.51 21.36
N LEU A 67 3.25 8.50 20.54
CA LEU A 67 2.78 9.87 20.77
C LEU A 67 1.25 9.91 20.65
N PRO A 68 0.55 10.66 21.52
CA PRO A 68 -0.87 10.94 21.32
C PRO A 68 -1.08 11.61 19.95
N GLN A 69 -1.83 10.95 19.07
CA GLN A 69 -2.20 11.48 17.76
C GLN A 69 -3.69 11.79 17.71
N ASP A 70 -4.04 12.86 17.00
CA ASP A 70 -5.43 13.20 16.70
C ASP A 70 -6.10 12.04 15.93
N PRO A 71 -7.24 11.51 16.40
CA PRO A 71 -7.99 10.46 15.72
C PRO A 71 -8.29 10.75 14.24
N SER A 72 -8.54 12.01 13.88
CA SER A 72 -8.80 12.39 12.49
C SER A 72 -7.55 12.22 11.61
N GLN A 73 -6.37 12.51 12.16
CA GLN A 73 -5.11 12.31 11.45
C GLN A 73 -4.79 10.83 11.29
N LEU A 74 -5.05 10.01 12.33
CA LEU A 74 -4.88 8.57 12.28
C LEU A 74 -5.75 7.94 11.17
N ALA A 75 -7.02 8.34 11.09
CA ALA A 75 -7.94 7.85 10.06
C ALA A 75 -7.47 8.25 8.64
N TYR A 76 -7.02 9.48 8.46
CA TYR A 76 -6.49 9.95 7.19
C TYR A 76 -5.24 9.17 6.76
N GLN A 77 -4.29 8.98 7.68
CA GLN A 77 -3.07 8.19 7.42
C GLN A 77 -3.40 6.74 7.09
N ALA A 78 -4.35 6.13 7.79
CA ALA A 78 -4.81 4.77 7.50
C ALA A 78 -5.41 4.67 6.09
N GLY A 79 -6.33 5.58 5.73
CA GLY A 79 -6.93 5.58 4.40
C GLY A 79 -5.91 5.78 3.27
N ARG A 80 -4.92 6.65 3.47
CA ARG A 80 -3.82 6.85 2.51
C ARG A 80 -2.94 5.60 2.37
N ARG A 81 -2.65 4.89 3.47
CA ARG A 81 -1.91 3.61 3.47
C ARG A 81 -2.69 2.52 2.74
N ASP A 82 -3.97 2.37 3.06
CA ASP A 82 -4.84 1.37 2.45
C ASP A 82 -4.98 1.58 0.95
N MET A 83 -5.10 2.84 0.52
CA MET A 83 -5.13 3.19 -0.89
C MET A 83 -3.81 2.84 -1.60
N ALA A 84 -2.66 3.16 -1.01
CA ALA A 84 -1.37 2.81 -1.61
C ALA A 84 -1.19 1.28 -1.73
N LEU A 85 -1.58 0.52 -0.71
CA LEU A 85 -1.54 -0.95 -0.72
C LEU A 85 -2.48 -1.55 -1.78
N ALA A 86 -3.65 -0.95 -1.97
CA ALA A 86 -4.58 -1.37 -3.00
C ALA A 86 -3.99 -1.19 -4.41
N LEU A 87 -3.41 -0.03 -4.69
CA LEU A 87 -2.79 0.27 -5.99
C LEU A 87 -1.59 -0.62 -6.27
N LEU A 88 -0.72 -0.85 -5.27
CA LEU A 88 0.39 -1.80 -5.37
C LEU A 88 -0.11 -3.23 -5.61
N SER A 89 -1.24 -3.61 -5.01
CA SER A 89 -1.85 -4.94 -5.22
C SER A 89 -2.39 -5.10 -6.64
N LEU A 90 -2.96 -4.04 -7.23
CA LEU A 90 -3.47 -4.04 -8.61
C LEU A 90 -2.34 -4.08 -9.64
N GLY A 91 -1.20 -3.44 -9.38
CA GLY A 91 0.00 -3.50 -10.23
C GLY A 91 0.77 -4.83 -10.21
N GLN A 92 0.25 -5.84 -9.50
CA GLN A 92 0.80 -7.20 -9.39
C GLN A 92 2.23 -7.35 -8.83
N MET A 93 2.82 -6.29 -8.26
CA MET A 93 4.18 -6.32 -7.72
C MET A 93 4.43 -7.51 -6.79
N THR A 94 5.43 -8.31 -7.14
CA THR A 94 5.89 -9.45 -6.36
C THR A 94 6.67 -9.01 -5.11
N ILE A 95 6.80 -9.91 -4.14
CA ILE A 95 7.58 -9.66 -2.92
C ILE A 95 9.06 -9.41 -3.27
N SER A 96 9.60 -10.06 -4.30
CA SER A 96 10.97 -9.83 -4.75
C SER A 96 11.18 -8.42 -5.31
N GLU A 97 10.25 -7.94 -6.15
CA GLU A 97 10.33 -6.57 -6.69
C GLU A 97 10.20 -5.53 -5.57
N LEU A 98 9.35 -5.79 -4.58
CA LEU A 98 9.21 -4.94 -3.41
C LEU A 98 10.49 -4.91 -2.55
N ASN A 99 11.13 -6.06 -2.34
CA ASN A 99 12.42 -6.15 -1.64
C ASN A 99 13.55 -5.44 -2.40
N GLN A 100 13.62 -5.57 -3.74
CA GLN A 100 14.61 -4.87 -4.56
C GLN A 100 14.42 -3.34 -4.50
N LEU A 101 13.18 -2.88 -4.48
CA LEU A 101 12.86 -1.45 -4.27
C LEU A 101 13.24 -0.96 -2.86
N MET A 102 13.16 -1.82 -1.84
CA MET A 102 13.61 -1.46 -0.49
C MET A 102 15.13 -1.36 -0.39
N GLU A 103 15.87 -2.18 -1.14
CA GLU A 103 17.33 -2.11 -1.20
C GLU A 103 17.79 -0.84 -1.94
N SER A 104 17.15 -0.48 -3.05
CA SER A 104 17.51 0.72 -3.82
C SER A 104 17.16 2.05 -3.14
N LEU A 105 16.19 2.06 -2.21
CA LEU A 105 15.82 3.26 -1.43
C LEU A 105 16.76 3.54 -0.25
N ASN A 106 17.64 2.59 0.12
CA ASN A 106 18.57 2.71 1.25
C ASN A 106 20.02 3.03 0.81
N GLU A 107 20.27 3.19 -0.49
CA GLU A 107 21.53 3.70 -1.07
C GLU A 107 21.45 5.21 -1.33
#